data_AF-A0A7L2SRN3-F1
#
_entry.id   AF-A0A7L2SRN3-F1
#
_cell.length_a   1.000
_cell.length_b   1.000
_cell.length_c   1.000
_cell.angle_alpha   90.00
_cell.angle_beta   90.00
_cell.angle_gamma   90.00
#
_symmetry.space_group_name_H-M   'P 1'
#
loop_
_entity.id
_entity.type
_entity.pdbx_description
1 polymer ?
#
loop_
_entity_poly.entity_id
_entity_poly.type
_entity_poly.pdbx_seq_one_letter_code
_entity_poly.pdbx_strand_id
1 'polypeptide(L)' 'SVRRMYIINKEVCSRIVCKENEVMQDEICRQLAGLPPRRLRRSGQPLPLPCRQLLEQQ' A
#
# COMPACT_ATOMS: atom_id res chain seq x y z
N SER A 1 -4.80 3.83 5.82
CA SER A 1 -5.24 3.97 4.42
C SER A 1 -5.40 5.45 4.10
N VAL A 2 -5.22 5.85 2.84
CA VAL A 2 -5.38 7.23 2.35
C VAL A 2 -6.33 7.21 1.14
N ARG A 3 -7.37 8.03 1.11
CA ARG A 3 -8.28 8.14 -0.04
C ARG A 3 -7.68 9.10 -1.06
N ARG A 4 -7.41 8.61 -2.27
CA ARG A 4 -6.94 9.42 -3.41
C ARG A 4 -8.07 9.61 -4.40
N MET A 5 -8.19 10.81 -4.94
CA MET A 5 -9.22 11.17 -5.91
C MET A 5 -8.53 11.48 -7.25
N TYR A 6 -9.11 10.99 -8.34
CA TYR A 6 -8.60 11.11 -9.69
C TYR A 6 -9.73 11.52 -10.61
N ILE A 7 -9.42 12.28 -11.67
CA ILE A 7 -10.38 12.56 -12.74
C ILE A 7 -9.99 11.68 -13.92
N ILE A 8 -10.84 10.70 -14.25
CA ILE A 8 -10.62 9.75 -15.34
C ILE A 8 -11.84 9.85 -16.26
N ASN A 9 -11.65 10.03 -17.56
CA ASN A 9 -12.75 10.17 -18.54
C ASN A 9 -13.80 11.24 -18.17
N LYS A 10 -13.38 12.34 -17.54
CA LYS A 10 -14.25 13.40 -16.99
C LYS A 10 -15.12 12.97 -15.80
N GLU A 11 -14.94 11.76 -15.28
CA GLU A 11 -15.58 11.26 -14.07
C GLU A 11 -14.63 11.33 -12.88
N VAL A 12 -15.19 11.52 -11.68
CA VAL A 12 -14.39 11.54 -10.46
C VAL A 12 -14.30 10.14 -9.87
N CYS A 13 -13.12 9.54 -9.98
CA CYS A 13 -12.81 8.24 -9.39
C CYS A 13 -12.13 8.41 -8.03
N SER A 14 -12.53 7.64 -7.02
CA SER A 14 -11.83 7.62 -5.74
C SER A 14 -11.31 6.22 -5.44
N ARG A 15 -10.05 6.12 -5.01
CA ARG A 15 -9.40 4.86 -4.64
C ARG A 15 -8.79 4.99 -3.26
N ILE A 16 -9.05 4.01 -2.40
CA ILE A 16 -8.38 3.92 -1.10
C ILE A 16 -7.04 3.21 -1.32
N VAL A 17 -5.96 3.88 -0.90
CA VAL A 17 -4.60 3.34 -0.92
C VAL A 17 -4.25 2.85 0.47
N CYS A 18 -3.91 1.58 0.58
CA CYS A 18 -3.46 0.95 1.80
C CYS A 18 -2.00 1.33 2.09
N LYS A 19 -1.63 1.52 3.37
CA LYS A 19 -0.24 1.90 3.73
C LYS A 19 0.73 0.78 3.36
N GLU A 20 0.26 -0.46 3.45
CA GLU A 20 0.94 -1.68 3.03
C GLU A 20 1.29 -1.65 1.54
N ASN A 21 0.42 -1.10 0.70
CA ASN A 21 0.72 -0.91 -0.73
C ASN A 21 1.82 0.11 -0.95
N GLU A 22 1.88 1.19 -0.16
CA GLU A 22 2.97 2.16 -0.25
C GLU A 22 4.30 1.55 0.20
N VAL A 23 4.27 0.72 1.26
CA VAL A 23 5.45 -0.03 1.71
C VAL A 23 5.91 -1.01 0.63
N MET A 24 5.00 -1.77 0.02
CA MET A 24 5.33 -2.72 -1.05
C MET A 24 5.89 -2.01 -2.29
N GLN A 25 5.33 -0.87 -2.68
CA GLN A 25 5.85 -0.08 -3.82
C GLN A 25 7.25 0.48 -3.51
N ASP A 26 7.49 0.95 -2.28
CA ASP A 26 8.82 1.38 -1.86
C ASP A 26 9.84 0.24 -1.87
N GLU A 27 9.43 -0.99 -1.49
CA GLU A 27 10.28 -2.18 -1.61
C GLU A 27 10.61 -2.52 -3.07
N ILE A 28 9.65 -2.40 -3.99
CA ILE A 28 9.89 -2.56 -5.43
C ILE A 28 10.89 -1.51 -5.93
N CYS A 29 10.71 -0.25 -5.55
CA CYS A 29 11.65 0.82 -5.93
C CYS A 29 13.06 0.58 -5.39
N ARG A 30 13.20 0.09 -4.14
CA ARG A 30 14.50 -0.31 -3.58
C ARG A 30 15.13 -1.44 -4.38
N GLN A 31 14.35 -2.45 -4.75
CA GLN A 31 14.82 -3.58 -5.54
C GLN A 31 15.32 -3.13 -6.91
N LEU A 32 14.56 -2.26 -7.59
CA LEU A 32 14.96 -1.67 -8.88
C LEU A 32 16.21 -0.80 -8.77
N ALA A 33 16.37 -0.09 -7.64
CA ALA A 33 17.56 0.70 -7.35
C ALA A 33 18.76 -0.14 -6.87
N GLY A 34 18.63 -1.47 -6.79
CA GLY A 34 19.69 -2.37 -6.29
C GLY A 34 19.99 -2.20 -4.79
N LEU A 35 19.10 -1.57 -4.04
CA LEU A 35 19.26 -1.35 -2.60
C LEU A 35 18.83 -2.59 -1.81
N PRO A 36 19.48 -2.87 -0.66
CA PRO A 36 19.10 -3.99 0.18
C PRO A 36 17.67 -3.82 0.72
N PRO A 37 16.94 -4.94 0.91
CA PRO A 37 15.58 -4.92 1.46
C PRO A 37 15.57 -4.28 2.85
N ARG A 38 14.46 -3.65 3.22
CA ARG A 38 14.34 -3.10 4.58
C ARG A 38 14.42 -4.26 5.57
N ARG A 39 15.19 -4.06 6.65
CA ARG A 39 15.21 -5.00 7.76
C ARG A 39 13.79 -5.06 8.35
N LEU A 40 13.07 -6.15 8.06
CA LEU A 40 11.80 -6.47 8.71
C LEU A 40 12.01 -6.40 10.22
N ARG A 41 11.37 -5.43 10.88
CA ARG A 41 11.42 -5.36 12.34
C ARG A 41 10.67 -6.59 12.88
N ARG A 42 11.39 -7.48 13.55
CA ARG A 42 10.82 -8.62 14.31
C ARG A 42 10.11 -8.15 15.59
N SER A 43 9.31 -7.09 15.55
CA SER A 43 8.40 -6.81 16.66
C SER A 43 7.18 -7.70 16.46
N GLY A 44 6.96 -8.66 17.36
CA GLY A 44 5.85 -9.62 17.34
C GLY A 44 4.46 -9.00 17.53
N GLN A 45 4.18 -7.87 16.89
CA GLN A 45 2.83 -7.36 16.73
C GLN A 45 2.17 -8.14 15.60
N PRO A 46 0.96 -8.69 15.82
CA PRO A 46 0.14 -9.24 14.75
C PRO A 46 0.03 -8.18 13.64
N LEU A 47 0.30 -8.58 12.39
CA LEU A 47 -0.01 -7.71 11.26
C LEU A 47 -1.50 -7.35 11.36
N PRO A 48 -1.86 -6.05 11.34
CA PRO A 48 -3.24 -5.65 11.19
C PRO A 48 -3.82 -6.36 9.96
N LEU A 49 -5.09 -6.77 10.01
CA LEU A 49 -5.76 -7.40 8.87
C LEU A 49 -5.44 -6.61 7.60
N PRO A 50 -4.99 -7.27 6.51
CA PRO A 50 -4.64 -6.60 5.27
C PRO A 50 -5.72 -5.60 4.88
N CYS A 51 -5.36 -4.32 4.77
CA CYS A 51 -6.29 -3.26 4.36
C CYS A 51 -7.03 -3.59 3.04
N ARG A 52 -6.43 -4.45 2.20
CA ARG A 52 -7.07 -5.07 1.03
C ARG A 52 -8.33 -5.87 1.37
N GLN A 53 -8.30 -6.74 2.39
CA GLN A 53 -9.46 -7.54 2.78
C GLN A 53 -10.61 -6.70 3.34
N LEU A 54 -10.31 -5.55 3.95
CA LEU A 54 -11.33 -4.60 4.40
C LEU A 54 -11.94 -3.81 3.23
N LEU A 55 -11.19 -3.60 2.14
CA LEU A 55 -11.69 -2.91 0.96
C LEU A 55 -12.58 -3.80 0.08
N GLU A 56 -12.30 -5.10 0.02
CA GLU A 56 -13.08 -6.04 -0.80
C GLU A 56 -14.44 -6.41 -0.17
N GLN A 57 -14.68 -6.00 1.09
CA GLN A 57 -15.94 -6.21 1.82
C GLN A 57 -16.90 -5.00 1.74
N GLN A 58 -16.62 -3.99 0.89
CA GLN A 58 -17.30 -2.70 0.90
C GLN A 58 -17.83 -2.28 -0.47
#